data_AF-A0A7T1Y5W8-F1
#
_entry.id   AF-A0A7T1Y5W8-F1
#
_cell.length_a   1.000
_cell.length_b   1.000
_cell.length_c   1.000
_cell.angle_alpha   90.00
_cell.angle_beta   90.00
_cell.angle_gamma   90.00
#
_symmetry.space_group_name_H-M   'P 1'
#
loop_
_entity.id
_entity.type
_entity.pdbx_description
1 polymer ?
#
loop_
_entity_poly.entity_id
_entity_poly.type
_entity_poly.pdbx_seq_one_letter_code
_entity_poly.pdbx_strand_id
1 'polypeptide(L)'
;MEATEVVHVMQPDRDWVDYLAALLVPMIAIVGAFIAWQQWRINRARLKNELFDRRYEQFCVVRDFIGSIMTSGKSTFEEQRKYLVGTRGMRFLFDKKIAEYVDENIWAPAIDLECLESELQGLPVGGERSANVRKQRDLKQKLHEELKGLEGRFAEYLQLRH
;
A
#
# COMPACT_ATOMS: atom_id res chain seq x y z
N MET A 1 57.10 -71.99 -13.87
CA MET A 1 57.67 -70.80 -14.55
C MET A 1 56.58 -69.74 -14.51
N GLU A 2 56.87 -68.65 -13.81
CA GLU A 2 56.18 -67.34 -13.80
C GLU A 2 54.71 -67.33 -13.32
N ALA A 3 54.44 -66.91 -12.09
CA ALA A 3 54.38 -65.49 -11.67
C ALA A 3 53.34 -64.70 -12.48
N THR A 4 52.12 -64.61 -11.94
CA THR A 4 51.30 -63.41 -12.15
C THR A 4 50.60 -63.11 -10.85
N GLU A 5 51.34 -62.33 -10.08
CA GLU A 5 51.00 -61.57 -8.89
C GLU A 5 49.57 -61.02 -9.01
N VAL A 6 48.67 -61.55 -8.18
CA VAL A 6 47.37 -60.93 -7.95
C VAL A 6 47.67 -59.63 -7.22
N VAL A 7 47.75 -58.53 -7.96
CA VAL A 7 47.89 -57.19 -7.39
C VAL A 7 46.61 -56.92 -6.60
N HIS A 8 46.61 -57.30 -5.33
CA HIS A 8 45.62 -56.88 -4.37
C HIS A 8 45.88 -55.39 -4.13
N VAL A 9 45.22 -54.54 -4.91
CA VAL A 9 45.21 -53.10 -4.68
C VAL A 9 44.61 -52.90 -3.31
N MET A 10 45.47 -52.62 -2.33
CA MET A 10 45.09 -52.25 -0.97
C MET A 10 44.32 -50.93 -1.11
N GLN A 11 42.98 -51.02 -1.06
CA GLN A 11 42.16 -49.81 -1.04
C GLN A 11 42.51 -49.06 0.24
N PRO A 12 42.85 -47.76 0.15
CA PRO A 12 43.14 -47.00 1.35
C PRO A 12 41.85 -46.85 2.15
N ASP A 13 41.82 -47.39 3.37
CA ASP A 13 40.73 -47.24 4.33
C ASP A 13 40.50 -45.73 4.60
N ARG A 14 39.58 -45.13 3.84
CA ARG A 14 39.22 -43.72 3.92
C ARG A 14 37.94 -43.57 4.74
N ASP A 15 37.87 -44.26 5.86
CA ASP A 15 36.73 -44.23 6.78
C ASP A 15 36.39 -42.80 7.22
N TRP A 16 37.40 -41.94 7.39
CA TRP A 16 37.20 -40.53 7.75
C TRP A 16 36.47 -39.72 6.65
N VAL A 17 36.63 -40.08 5.38
CA VAL A 17 35.92 -39.45 4.26
C VAL A 17 34.45 -39.89 4.29
N ASP A 18 34.19 -41.15 4.61
CA ASP A 18 32.83 -41.69 4.71
C ASP A 18 32.06 -41.10 5.91
N TYR A 19 32.72 -40.91 7.06
CA TYR A 19 32.14 -40.17 8.19
C TYR A 19 31.84 -38.71 7.83
N LEU A 20 32.73 -38.05 7.09
CA LEU A 20 32.54 -36.67 6.66
C LEU A 20 31.39 -36.54 5.65
N ALA A 21 31.31 -37.49 4.71
CA ALA A 21 30.21 -37.58 3.74
C ALA A 21 28.86 -37.86 4.42
N ALA A 22 28.83 -38.73 5.43
CA ALA A 22 27.64 -39.03 6.21
C ALA A 22 27.13 -37.82 7.01
N LEU A 23 28.02 -36.91 7.43
CA LEU A 23 27.67 -35.70 8.17
C LEU A 23 27.19 -34.55 7.28
N LEU A 24 27.50 -34.56 5.98
CA LEU A 24 27.06 -33.52 5.04
C LEU A 24 25.54 -33.43 4.93
N VAL A 25 24.85 -34.57 4.81
CA VAL A 25 23.38 -34.61 4.66
C VAL A 25 22.66 -33.99 5.86
N PRO A 26 22.91 -34.39 7.12
CA PRO A 26 22.28 -33.76 8.28
C PRO A 26 22.71 -32.31 8.45
N MET A 27 23.96 -31.95 8.11
CA MET A 27 24.41 -30.56 8.15
C MET A 27 23.63 -29.67 7.16
N ILE A 28 23.47 -30.12 5.91
CA ILE A 28 22.66 -29.44 4.90
C ILE A 28 21.21 -29.35 5.36
N ALA A 29 20.66 -30.41 5.97
CA ALA A 29 19.30 -30.40 6.50
C ALA A 29 19.11 -29.35 7.62
N ILE A 30 20.06 -29.25 8.56
CA ILE A 30 20.05 -28.24 9.63
C ILE A 30 20.13 -26.83 9.05
N VAL A 31 21.06 -26.59 8.12
CA VAL A 31 21.21 -25.30 7.46
C VAL A 31 19.94 -24.94 6.66
N GLY A 32 19.36 -25.90 5.95
CA GLY A 32 18.11 -25.72 5.21
C GLY A 32 16.94 -25.36 6.13
N ALA A 33 16.79 -26.06 7.26
CA ALA A 33 15.76 -25.77 8.26
C ALA A 33 15.94 -24.37 8.87
N PHE A 34 17.18 -23.97 9.16
CA PHE A 34 17.51 -22.64 9.65
C PHE A 34 17.16 -21.54 8.65
N ILE A 35 17.55 -21.70 7.38
CA ILE A 35 17.22 -20.76 6.30
C ILE A 35 15.70 -20.65 6.12
N ALA A 36 14.98 -21.78 6.10
CA ALA A 36 13.52 -21.80 5.95
C ALA A 36 12.83 -21.05 7.09
N TRP A 37 13.28 -21.24 8.33
CA TRP A 37 12.77 -20.50 9.49
C TRP A 37 13.04 -18.99 9.38
N GLN A 38 14.24 -18.61 8.93
CA GLN A 38 14.59 -17.20 8.71
C GLN A 38 13.75 -16.58 7.59
N GLN A 39 13.54 -17.28 6.47
CA GLN A 39 12.68 -16.84 5.37
C GLN A 39 11.24 -16.65 5.82
N TRP A 40 10.69 -17.58 6.61
CA TRP A 40 9.34 -17.45 7.15
C TRP A 40 9.19 -16.18 8.00
N ARG A 41 10.17 -15.91 8.89
CA ARG A 41 10.18 -14.70 9.73
C ARG A 41 10.25 -13.41 8.89
N ILE A 42 11.12 -13.38 7.89
CA ILE A 42 11.29 -12.21 6.99
C ILE A 42 10.01 -11.97 6.17
N ASN A 43 9.45 -13.01 5.57
CA ASN A 43 8.25 -12.90 4.74
C ASN A 43 7.05 -12.38 5.54
N ARG A 44 6.94 -12.77 6.82
CA ARG A 44 5.89 -12.26 7.71
C ARG A 44 6.03 -10.77 8.01
N ALA A 45 7.26 -10.29 8.19
CA ALA A 45 7.53 -8.86 8.37
C ALA A 45 7.29 -8.08 7.06
N ARG A 46 7.71 -8.64 5.92
CA ARG A 46 7.50 -8.07 4.59
C ARG A 46 6.02 -7.88 4.27
N LEU A 47 5.18 -8.86 4.56
CA LEU A 47 3.74 -8.76 4.33
C LEU A 47 3.10 -7.57 5.09
N LYS A 48 3.54 -7.31 6.33
CA LYS A 48 3.06 -6.16 7.10
C LYS A 48 3.46 -4.83 6.44
N ASN A 49 4.71 -4.72 6.00
CA ASN A 49 5.20 -3.51 5.30
C ASN A 49 4.49 -3.30 3.96
N GLU A 50 4.34 -4.34 3.15
CA GLU A 50 3.63 -4.23 1.86
C GLU A 50 2.17 -3.80 2.04
N LEU A 51 1.50 -4.27 3.09
CA LEU A 51 0.14 -3.81 3.42
C LEU A 51 0.14 -2.34 3.86
N PHE A 52 1.10 -1.94 4.69
CA PHE A 52 1.25 -0.56 5.13
C PHE A 52 1.51 0.38 3.94
N ASP A 53 2.46 0.04 3.08
CA ASP A 53 2.82 0.85 1.90
C ASP A 53 1.61 1.08 1.00
N ARG A 54 0.84 0.02 0.71
CA ARG A 54 -0.39 0.11 -0.09
C ARG A 54 -1.45 1.00 0.57
N ARG A 55 -1.63 0.89 1.89
CA ARG A 55 -2.58 1.76 2.63
C ARG A 55 -2.13 3.21 2.62
N TYR A 56 -0.83 3.43 2.81
CA TYR A 56 -0.24 4.77 2.83
C TYR A 56 -0.33 5.44 1.46
N GLU A 57 -0.16 4.70 0.37
CA GLU A 57 -0.38 5.19 -0.99
C GLU A 57 -1.81 5.70 -1.19
N GLN A 58 -2.82 4.93 -0.77
CA GLN A 58 -4.22 5.35 -0.88
C GLN A 58 -4.53 6.57 -0.01
N PHE A 59 -3.97 6.63 1.20
CA PHE A 59 -4.07 7.82 2.05
C PHE A 59 -3.48 9.06 1.37
N CYS A 60 -2.29 8.94 0.77
CA CYS A 60 -1.66 10.04 0.04
C CYS A 60 -2.54 10.53 -1.11
N VAL A 61 -3.13 9.62 -1.90
CA VAL A 61 -4.04 9.99 -2.99
C VAL A 61 -5.23 10.82 -2.49
N VAL A 62 -5.84 10.42 -1.38
CA VAL A 62 -6.98 11.15 -0.79
C VAL A 62 -6.55 12.53 -0.28
N ARG A 63 -5.42 12.60 0.44
CA ARG A 63 -4.87 13.85 0.97
C ARG A 63 -4.52 14.83 -0.15
N ASP A 64 -3.84 14.33 -1.17
CA ASP A 64 -3.31 15.13 -2.26
C ASP A 64 -4.45 15.65 -3.15
N PHE A 65 -5.54 14.87 -3.31
CA PHE A 65 -6.75 15.33 -3.98
C PHE A 65 -7.43 16.49 -3.25
N ILE A 66 -7.62 16.39 -1.93
CA ILE A 66 -8.18 17.53 -1.18
C ILE A 66 -7.22 18.73 -1.22
N GLY A 67 -5.92 18.48 -1.11
CA GLY A 67 -4.88 19.52 -1.21
C GLY A 67 -4.87 20.25 -2.56
N SER A 68 -5.10 19.54 -3.66
CA SER A 68 -5.19 20.15 -5.00
C SER A 68 -6.43 21.03 -5.14
N ILE A 69 -7.57 20.65 -4.53
CA ILE A 69 -8.77 21.50 -4.46
C ILE A 69 -8.50 22.76 -3.61
N MET A 70 -7.80 22.63 -2.48
CA MET A 70 -7.46 23.79 -1.64
C MET A 70 -6.53 24.77 -2.35
N THR A 71 -5.60 24.25 -3.17
CA THR A 71 -4.61 25.08 -3.88
C THR A 71 -5.19 25.73 -5.13
N SER A 72 -5.93 24.98 -5.94
CA SER A 72 -6.50 25.47 -7.20
C SER A 72 -7.86 26.16 -7.02
N GLY A 73 -8.55 25.88 -5.91
CA GLY A 73 -9.92 26.30 -5.67
C GLY A 73 -10.95 25.54 -6.51
N LYS A 74 -10.56 24.46 -7.20
CA LYS A 74 -11.40 23.74 -8.18
C LYS A 74 -11.18 22.23 -8.07
N SER A 75 -12.19 21.45 -8.43
CA SER A 75 -12.07 20.00 -8.59
C SER A 75 -11.83 19.72 -10.07
N THR A 76 -10.58 19.48 -10.48
CA THR A 76 -10.26 19.29 -11.90
C THR A 76 -10.42 17.82 -12.30
N PHE A 77 -10.78 17.60 -13.57
CA PHE A 77 -10.97 16.24 -14.11
C PHE A 77 -9.72 15.36 -13.97
N GLU A 78 -8.51 15.93 -14.11
CA GLU A 78 -7.26 15.19 -13.96
C GLU A 78 -7.09 14.67 -12.53
N GLU A 79 -7.33 15.52 -11.53
CA GLU A 79 -7.19 15.17 -10.12
C GLU A 79 -8.28 14.21 -9.67
N GLN A 80 -9.51 14.38 -10.17
CA GLN A 80 -10.60 13.42 -9.95
C GLN A 80 -10.27 12.04 -10.51
N ARG A 81 -9.70 11.96 -11.72
CA ARG A 81 -9.27 10.68 -12.31
C ARG A 81 -8.19 10.01 -11.48
N LYS A 82 -7.18 10.77 -11.02
CA LYS A 82 -6.13 10.24 -10.12
C LYS A 82 -6.74 9.70 -8.83
N TYR A 83 -7.67 10.45 -8.24
CA TYR A 83 -8.39 10.04 -7.05
C TYR A 83 -9.18 8.75 -7.25
N LEU A 84 -10.03 8.66 -8.28
CA LEU A 84 -10.83 7.46 -8.57
C LEU A 84 -9.98 6.21 -8.81
N VAL A 85 -8.86 6.37 -9.52
CA VAL A 85 -7.93 5.25 -9.78
C VAL A 85 -7.21 4.85 -8.50
N GLY A 86 -6.68 5.80 -7.74
CA GLY A 86 -5.88 5.52 -6.55
C GLY A 86 -6.71 5.05 -5.34
N THR A 87 -7.96 5.47 -5.22
CA THR A 87 -8.88 4.96 -4.19
C THR A 87 -9.54 3.63 -4.57
N ARG A 88 -9.33 3.16 -5.80
CA ARG A 88 -9.89 1.88 -6.24
C ARG A 88 -9.37 0.75 -5.36
N GLY A 89 -10.30 -0.06 -4.85
CA GLY A 89 -9.96 -1.18 -3.99
C GLY A 89 -9.69 -0.81 -2.53
N MET A 90 -9.96 0.44 -2.10
CA MET A 90 -9.91 0.81 -0.68
C MET A 90 -10.72 -0.14 0.21
N ARG A 91 -11.87 -0.63 -0.25
CA ARG A 91 -12.70 -1.62 0.47
C ARG A 91 -11.99 -2.96 0.76
N PHE A 92 -10.88 -3.27 0.08
CA PHE A 92 -10.10 -4.48 0.31
C PHE A 92 -8.94 -4.27 1.29
N LEU A 93 -8.44 -3.04 1.42
CA LEU A 93 -7.28 -2.70 2.25
C LEU A 93 -7.70 -2.07 3.59
N PHE A 94 -8.82 -1.36 3.59
CA PHE A 94 -9.44 -0.70 4.72
C PHE A 94 -10.79 -1.33 5.03
N ASP A 95 -11.37 -0.94 6.16
CA ASP A 95 -12.74 -1.34 6.47
C ASP A 95 -13.76 -0.57 5.63
N LYS A 96 -15.01 -1.01 5.73
CA LYS A 96 -16.14 -0.40 5.03
C LYS A 96 -16.32 1.08 5.41
N LYS A 97 -16.06 1.43 6.67
CA LYS A 97 -16.23 2.78 7.21
C LYS A 97 -15.32 3.79 6.53
N ILE A 98 -14.05 3.46 6.32
CA ILE A 98 -13.11 4.36 5.63
C ILE A 98 -13.47 4.49 4.15
N ALA A 99 -13.87 3.40 3.50
CA ALA A 99 -14.28 3.45 2.10
C ALA A 99 -15.55 4.31 1.89
N GLU A 100 -16.55 4.18 2.76
CA GLU A 100 -17.76 5.02 2.74
C GLU A 100 -17.43 6.47 3.07
N TYR A 101 -16.58 6.71 4.07
CA TYR A 101 -16.15 8.05 4.44
C TYR A 101 -15.54 8.82 3.26
N VAL A 102 -14.62 8.18 2.51
CA VAL A 102 -13.95 8.77 1.36
C VAL A 102 -14.91 9.04 0.19
N ASP A 103 -15.94 8.21 0.02
CA ASP A 103 -16.97 8.43 -1.01
C ASP A 103 -17.92 9.58 -0.61
N GLU A 104 -18.45 9.55 0.61
CA GLU A 104 -19.50 10.46 1.04
C GLU A 104 -18.99 11.86 1.45
N ASN A 105 -17.81 11.94 2.07
CA ASN A 105 -17.33 13.18 2.70
C ASN A 105 -16.25 13.87 1.88
N ILE A 106 -15.69 13.20 0.87
CA ILE A 106 -14.61 13.74 0.04
C ILE A 106 -15.04 13.75 -1.42
N TRP A 107 -15.42 12.59 -1.97
CA TRP A 107 -15.77 12.49 -3.38
C TRP A 107 -17.05 13.26 -3.73
N ALA A 108 -18.16 13.01 -3.04
CA ALA A 108 -19.42 13.69 -3.33
C ALA A 108 -19.32 15.23 -3.22
N PRO A 109 -18.74 15.82 -2.14
CA PRO A 109 -18.55 17.27 -2.06
C PRO A 109 -17.64 17.85 -3.14
N ALA A 110 -16.64 17.09 -3.60
CA ALA A 110 -15.74 17.53 -4.67
C ALA A 110 -16.44 17.56 -6.04
N ILE A 111 -17.37 16.62 -6.29
CA ILE A 111 -18.23 16.63 -7.49
C ILE A 111 -19.26 17.75 -7.41
N ASP A 112 -19.92 17.94 -6.26
CA ASP A 112 -20.84 19.06 -6.06
C ASP A 112 -20.16 20.41 -6.31
N LEU A 113 -18.89 20.54 -5.89
CA LEU A 113 -18.09 21.72 -6.14
C LEU A 113 -17.84 21.94 -7.65
N GLU A 114 -17.51 20.89 -8.40
CA GLU A 114 -17.36 20.96 -9.86
C GLU A 114 -18.66 21.37 -10.55
N CYS A 115 -19.79 20.75 -10.18
CA CYS A 115 -21.10 21.09 -10.73
C CYS A 115 -21.44 22.57 -10.49
N LEU A 116 -21.25 23.05 -9.26
CA LEU A 116 -21.47 24.46 -8.93
C LEU A 116 -20.54 25.40 -9.71
N GLU A 117 -19.29 24.99 -9.95
CA GLU A 117 -18.35 25.77 -10.75
C GLU A 117 -18.79 25.84 -12.22
N SER A 118 -19.26 24.73 -12.78
CA SER A 118 -19.81 24.67 -14.13
C SER A 118 -21.04 25.59 -14.28
N GLU A 119 -21.97 25.52 -13.32
CA GLU A 119 -23.14 26.41 -13.26
C GLU A 119 -22.74 27.89 -13.21
N LEU A 120 -21.67 28.23 -12.46
CA LEU A 120 -21.22 29.61 -12.27
C LEU A 120 -20.77 30.28 -13.57
N GLN A 121 -20.30 29.52 -14.56
CA GLN A 121 -19.81 30.06 -15.84
C GLN A 121 -20.93 30.71 -16.67
N GLY A 122 -22.16 30.22 -16.55
CA GLY A 122 -23.33 30.74 -17.28
C GLY A 122 -24.11 31.84 -16.56
N LEU A 123 -23.82 32.10 -15.28
CA LEU A 123 -24.64 32.98 -14.45
C LEU A 123 -24.20 34.46 -14.52
N PRO A 124 -25.12 35.40 -14.83
CA PRO A 124 -24.83 36.83 -14.78
C PRO A 124 -24.59 37.30 -13.33
N VAL A 125 -24.03 38.50 -13.18
CA VAL A 125 -23.84 39.10 -11.86
C VAL A 125 -25.21 39.32 -11.19
N GLY A 126 -25.40 38.75 -10.00
CA GLY A 126 -26.66 38.85 -9.28
C GLY A 126 -26.74 37.97 -8.03
N GLY A 127 -27.95 37.84 -7.50
CA GLY A 127 -28.24 37.06 -6.29
C GLY A 127 -27.91 35.57 -6.43
N GLU A 128 -28.29 34.96 -7.56
CA GLU A 128 -28.02 33.55 -7.84
C GLU A 128 -26.52 33.23 -7.93
N ARG A 129 -25.75 34.07 -8.63
CA ARG A 129 -24.29 33.96 -8.68
C ARG A 129 -23.66 34.03 -7.29
N SER A 130 -24.13 34.97 -6.46
CA SER A 130 -23.66 35.11 -5.08
C SER A 130 -24.05 33.92 -4.20
N ALA A 131 -25.22 33.33 -4.41
CA ALA A 131 -25.67 32.13 -3.71
C ALA A 131 -24.84 30.89 -4.09
N ASN A 132 -24.54 30.70 -5.37
CA ASN A 132 -23.67 29.62 -5.84
C ASN A 132 -22.26 29.74 -5.22
N VAL A 133 -21.64 30.93 -5.27
CA VAL A 133 -20.31 31.17 -4.66
C VAL A 133 -20.32 30.86 -3.15
N ARG A 134 -21.40 31.18 -2.43
CA ARG A 134 -21.54 30.80 -1.00
C ARG A 134 -21.58 29.29 -0.81
N LYS A 135 -22.34 28.56 -1.63
CA LYS A 135 -22.36 27.08 -1.59
C LYS A 135 -20.98 26.49 -1.84
N GLN A 136 -20.26 27.00 -2.86
CA GLN A 136 -18.88 26.56 -3.13
C GLN A 136 -17.94 26.80 -1.95
N ARG A 137 -18.05 27.96 -1.30
CA ARG A 137 -17.27 28.27 -0.08
C ARG A 137 -17.56 27.26 1.02
N ASP A 138 -18.83 26.94 1.26
CA ASP A 138 -19.23 26.02 2.33
C ASP A 138 -18.71 24.59 2.05
N LEU A 139 -18.73 24.13 0.80
CA LEU A 139 -18.12 22.85 0.39
C LEU A 139 -16.60 22.86 0.58
N LYS A 140 -15.92 23.94 0.17
CA LYS A 140 -14.47 24.08 0.38
C LYS A 140 -14.11 24.07 1.86
N GLN A 141 -14.92 24.72 2.70
CA GLN A 141 -14.73 24.70 4.14
C GLN A 141 -14.90 23.29 4.71
N LYS A 142 -15.92 22.54 4.28
CA LYS A 142 -16.08 21.13 4.68
C LYS A 142 -14.87 20.28 4.28
N LEU A 143 -14.44 20.37 3.03
CA LEU A 143 -13.27 19.64 2.54
C LEU A 143 -11.99 20.03 3.29
N HIS A 144 -11.84 21.31 3.65
CA HIS A 144 -10.72 21.78 4.46
C HIS A 144 -10.71 21.18 5.87
N GLU A 145 -11.87 21.05 6.51
CA GLU A 145 -11.98 20.38 7.81
C GLU A 145 -11.69 18.88 7.70
N GLU A 146 -12.15 18.23 6.63
CA GLU A 146 -11.81 16.82 6.39
C GLU A 146 -10.32 16.62 6.14
N LEU A 147 -9.63 17.56 5.47
CA LEU A 147 -8.17 17.52 5.32
C LEU A 147 -7.45 17.55 6.68
N LYS A 148 -7.89 18.41 7.61
CA LYS A 148 -7.31 18.48 8.96
C LYS A 148 -7.54 17.20 9.76
N GLY A 149 -8.72 16.60 9.62
CA GLY A 149 -9.09 15.37 10.32
C GLY A 149 -8.57 14.08 9.66
N LEU A 150 -8.05 14.16 8.44
CA LEU A 150 -7.78 13.00 7.59
C LEU A 150 -6.78 12.04 8.23
N GLU A 151 -5.65 12.55 8.73
CA GLU A 151 -4.62 11.74 9.38
C GLU A 151 -5.19 10.98 10.59
N GLY A 152 -5.99 11.64 11.42
CA GLY A 152 -6.62 11.02 12.58
C GLY A 152 -7.55 9.87 12.22
N ARG A 153 -8.29 9.99 11.10
CA ARG A 153 -9.20 8.93 10.61
C ARG A 153 -8.43 7.73 10.05
N PHE A 154 -7.30 7.95 9.39
CA PHE A 154 -6.48 6.88 8.81
C PHE A 154 -5.45 6.28 9.78
N ALA A 155 -5.16 6.95 10.90
CA ALA A 155 -4.10 6.58 11.84
C ALA A 155 -4.18 5.12 12.31
N GLU A 156 -5.39 4.60 12.57
CA GLU A 156 -5.57 3.21 13.04
C GLU A 156 -5.00 2.18 12.04
N TYR A 157 -5.04 2.47 10.74
CA TYR A 157 -4.60 1.56 9.68
C TYR A 157 -3.16 1.78 9.26
N LEU A 158 -2.58 2.94 9.61
CA LEU A 158 -1.23 3.39 9.28
C LEU A 158 -0.25 3.26 10.47
N GLN A 159 -0.67 2.70 11.59
CA GLN A 159 0.26 2.36 12.67
C GLN A 159 0.82 0.96 12.48
N LEU A 160 2.15 0.85 12.40
CA LEU A 160 2.86 -0.43 12.52
C LEU A 160 2.80 -0.87 14.00
N ARG A 161 1.69 -1.47 14.41
CA ARG A 161 1.62 -2.14 15.72
C ARG A 161 2.63 -3.28 15.75
N HIS A 162 3.47 -3.28 16.78
CA HIS A 162 4.57 -4.22 16.98
C HIS A 162 4.00 -5.62 17.27
#